data_AF-A0A7C9RG93-F1
#
_entry.id   AF-A0A7C9RG93-F1
#
_cell.length_a   1.000
_cell.length_b   1.000
_cell.length_c   1.000
_cell.angle_alpha   90.00
_cell.angle_beta   90.00
_cell.angle_gamma   90.00
#
_symmetry.space_group_name_H-M   'P 1'
#
loop_
_entity.id
_entity.type
_entity.pdbx_description
1 polymer ?
#
loop_
_entity_poly.entity_id
_entity_poly.type
_entity_poly.pdbx_seq_one_letter_code
_entity_poly.pdbx_strand_id
1 'polypeptide(L)'
;MIHQVGVCAITRSPDEEIYVVALPEGRDAGRWLAQRVINALRARLPLQKIAAEVVVLVGMQGESGCFGSSPEAEAFVRRLIPDLDSYRWQTRELDW
;
A
#
# COMPACT_ATOMS: atom_id res chain seq x y z
N MET A 1 8.05 -10.54 -11.56
CA MET A 1 6.93 -10.72 -12.51
C MET A 1 6.11 -9.45 -12.50
N ILE A 2 5.65 -8.94 -13.64
CA ILE A 2 4.84 -7.70 -13.66
C ILE A 2 3.42 -8.00 -13.17
N HIS A 3 2.94 -7.17 -12.25
CA HIS A 3 1.63 -7.28 -11.65
C HIS A 3 0.95 -5.90 -11.60
N GLN A 4 -0.34 -5.88 -11.89
CA GLN A 4 -1.18 -4.70 -11.76
C GLN A 4 -1.76 -4.61 -10.35
N VAL A 5 -1.61 -3.45 -9.72
CA VAL A 5 -2.10 -3.14 -8.38
C VAL A 5 -2.79 -1.79 -8.34
N GLY A 6 -3.73 -1.63 -7.41
CA GLY A 6 -4.27 -0.32 -7.07
C GLY A 6 -3.31 0.39 -6.12
N VAL A 7 -2.99 1.65 -6.39
CA VAL A 7 -2.22 2.51 -5.49
C VAL A 7 -2.97 3.82 -5.27
N CYS A 8 -3.14 4.23 -4.02
CA CYS A 8 -3.60 5.58 -3.67
C CYS A 8 -2.61 6.23 -2.69
N ALA A 9 -2.56 7.56 -2.70
CA ALA A 9 -1.79 8.33 -1.73
C ALA A 9 -2.76 8.95 -0.73
N ILE A 10 -2.42 8.83 0.55
CA ILE A 10 -3.21 9.34 1.67
C ILE A 10 -2.34 10.29 2.47
N THR A 11 -2.88 11.45 2.81
CA THR A 11 -2.17 12.46 3.60
C THR A 11 -2.42 12.20 5.08
N ARG A 12 -1.37 11.86 5.84
CA ARG A 12 -1.45 11.73 7.31
C ARG A 12 -1.35 13.10 7.99
N SER A 13 -0.47 13.94 7.48
CA SER A 13 -0.27 15.34 7.87
C SER A 13 0.20 16.13 6.62
N PRO A 14 0.21 17.48 6.62
CA PRO A 14 0.50 18.27 5.42
C PRO A 14 1.79 17.89 4.68
N ASP A 15 2.79 17.39 5.40
CA ASP A 15 4.09 17.01 4.87
C ASP A 15 4.31 15.49 4.80
N GLU A 16 3.31 14.68 5.17
CA GLU A 16 3.43 13.22 5.25
C GLU A 16 2.39 12.50 4.40
N GLU A 17 2.87 11.89 3.32
CA GLU A 17 2.09 11.00 2.47
C GLU A 17 2.36 9.53 2.81
N ILE A 18 1.29 8.73 2.83
CA ILE A 18 1.32 7.28 2.91
C ILE A 18 0.79 6.72 1.59
N TYR A 19 1.56 5.88 0.93
CA TYR A 19 1.12 5.14 -0.26
C TYR A 19 0.45 3.85 0.16
N VAL A 20 -0.83 3.69 -0.17
CA VAL A 20 -1.56 2.45 0.07
C VAL A 20 -1.63 1.65 -1.22
N VAL A 21 -1.26 0.37 -1.15
CA VAL A 21 -1.27 -0.57 -2.27
C VAL A 21 -2.30 -1.66 -2.00
N ALA A 22 -3.31 -1.77 -2.84
CA ALA A 22 -4.26 -2.88 -2.82
C ALA A 22 -3.77 -4.00 -3.74
N LEU A 23 -3.53 -5.18 -3.17
CA LEU A 23 -3.23 -6.38 -3.94
C LEU A 23 -4.53 -7.03 -4.46
N PRO A 24 -4.49 -7.65 -5.65
CA PRO A 24 -5.62 -8.43 -6.15
C PRO A 24 -5.97 -9.60 -5.21
N GLU A 25 -7.26 -9.94 -5.16
CA GLU A 25 -7.82 -11.01 -4.33
C GLU A 25 -7.17 -12.39 -4.61
N GLY A 26 -7.22 -13.28 -3.62
CA GLY A 26 -6.79 -14.67 -3.78
C GLY A 26 -5.28 -14.91 -3.67
N ARG A 27 -4.49 -13.93 -3.25
CA ARG A 27 -3.08 -14.15 -2.87
C ARG A 27 -2.96 -14.39 -1.38
N ASP A 28 -2.47 -15.57 -0.99
CA ASP A 28 -1.92 -15.79 0.35
C ASP A 28 -0.83 -14.74 0.59
N ALA A 29 -1.10 -13.78 1.46
CA ALA A 29 -0.14 -12.73 1.73
C ALA A 29 0.19 -12.65 3.20
N GLY A 30 1.46 -12.92 3.47
CA GLY A 30 2.12 -12.50 4.69
C GLY A 30 2.96 -11.25 4.47
N ARG A 31 3.59 -10.80 5.56
CA ARG A 31 4.52 -9.67 5.60
C ARG A 31 5.65 -9.77 4.55
N TRP A 32 6.06 -10.98 4.16
CA TRP A 32 7.08 -11.18 3.12
C TRP A 32 6.65 -10.67 1.73
N LEU A 33 5.42 -10.99 1.30
CA LEU A 33 4.89 -10.51 0.01
C LEU A 33 4.73 -8.98 0.03
N ALA A 34 4.19 -8.46 1.13
CA ALA A 34 4.06 -7.01 1.33
C ALA A 34 5.41 -6.29 1.21
N GLN A 35 6.48 -6.85 1.80
CA GLN A 35 7.81 -6.25 1.70
C GLN A 35 8.33 -6.18 0.26
N ARG A 36 8.09 -7.21 -0.56
CA ARG A 36 8.47 -7.20 -1.99
C ARG A 36 7.72 -6.10 -2.74
N VAL A 37 6.43 -5.97 -2.48
CA VAL A 37 5.58 -4.93 -3.08
C VAL A 37 6.03 -3.53 -2.65
N ILE A 38 6.34 -3.32 -1.36
CA ILE A 38 6.86 -2.06 -0.84
C ILE A 38 8.15 -1.68 -1.56
N ASN A 39 9.09 -2.62 -1.70
CA ASN A 39 10.35 -2.37 -2.40
C ASN A 39 10.14 -2.05 -3.88
N ALA A 40 9.24 -2.79 -4.54
CA ALA A 40 8.92 -2.57 -5.95
C ALA A 40 8.25 -1.20 -6.18
N LEU A 41 7.36 -0.77 -5.27
CA LEU A 41 6.76 0.56 -5.34
C LEU A 41 7.82 1.65 -5.11
N ARG A 42 8.64 1.53 -4.06
CA ARG A 42 9.71 2.50 -3.76
C ARG A 42 10.67 2.71 -4.92
N ALA A 43 11.00 1.65 -5.66
CA ALA A 43 11.83 1.72 -6.85
C ALA A 43 11.20 2.53 -8.01
N ARG A 44 9.89 2.80 -7.96
CA ARG A 44 9.14 3.59 -8.95
C ARG A 44 8.79 4.99 -8.48
N LEU A 45 9.00 5.31 -7.20
CA LEU A 45 8.73 6.64 -6.66
C LEU A 45 9.85 7.62 -7.04
N PRO A 46 9.52 8.91 -7.25
CA PRO A 46 10.53 9.97 -7.34
C PRO A 46 11.42 9.99 -6.10
N LEU A 47 12.69 10.39 -6.25
CA LEU A 47 13.67 10.38 -5.16
C LEU A 47 13.19 11.17 -3.93
N GLN A 48 12.44 12.26 -4.13
CA GLN A 48 11.88 13.08 -3.04
C GLN A 48 10.84 12.34 -2.19
N LYS A 49 10.27 11.26 -2.72
CA LYS A 49 9.20 10.47 -2.09
C LYS A 49 9.68 9.09 -1.64
N ILE A 50 10.99 8.81 -1.72
CA ILE A 50 11.54 7.48 -1.39
C ILE A 50 11.39 7.14 0.10
N ALA A 51 11.38 8.16 0.96
CA ALA A 51 11.16 8.04 2.40
C ALA A 51 9.68 7.94 2.79
N ALA A 52 8.76 8.05 1.82
CA ALA A 52 7.34 7.93 2.11
C ALA A 52 7.02 6.54 2.67
N GLU A 53 6.05 6.52 3.58
CA GLU A 53 5.52 5.30 4.13
C GLU A 53 4.69 4.57 3.08
N VAL A 54 4.77 3.24 3.07
CA VAL A 54 4.01 2.40 2.15
C VAL A 54 3.28 1.35 2.96
N VAL A 55 2.00 1.17 2.70
CA VAL A 55 1.14 0.17 3.32
C VAL A 55 0.52 -0.69 2.23
N VAL A 56 0.58 -2.01 2.41
CA VAL A 56 0.02 -3.00 1.51
C VAL A 56 -1.20 -3.63 2.18
N LEU A 57 -2.31 -3.60 1.47
CA LEU A 57 -3.57 -4.24 1.81
C LEU A 57 -3.72 -5.52 1.01
N VAL A 58 -4.07 -6.59 1.71
CA VAL A 58 -4.26 -7.92 1.15
C VAL A 58 -5.63 -8.41 1.52
N GLY A 59 -6.42 -8.80 0.51
CA GLY A 59 -7.77 -9.29 0.70
C GLY A 59 -8.71 -8.11 0.96
N MET A 60 -9.57 -7.81 0.00
CA MET A 60 -10.78 -7.05 0.28
C MET A 60 -11.81 -8.05 0.79
N GLN A 61 -12.46 -7.76 1.92
CA GLN A 61 -13.49 -8.57 2.60
C GLN A 61 -12.99 -9.60 3.63
N GLY A 62 -13.06 -9.22 4.92
CA GLY A 62 -13.12 -10.15 6.06
C GLY A 62 -11.84 -10.28 6.87
N GLU A 63 -10.73 -10.68 6.25
CA GLU A 63 -9.41 -10.79 6.90
C GLU A 63 -8.36 -10.03 6.08
N SER A 64 -8.51 -8.71 6.05
CA SER A 64 -7.58 -7.85 5.31
C SER A 64 -6.23 -7.76 6.02
N GLY A 65 -5.20 -8.39 5.46
CA GLY A 65 -3.83 -8.19 5.90
C GLY A 65 -3.41 -6.75 5.61
N CYS A 66 -3.02 -6.01 6.64
CA CYS A 66 -2.49 -4.65 6.50
C CYS A 66 -1.06 -4.62 7.02
N PHE A 67 -0.10 -4.47 6.10
CA PHE A 67 1.33 -4.56 6.34
C PHE A 67 2.04 -3.35 5.75
N GLY A 68 2.75 -2.60 6.58
CA GLY A 68 3.36 -1.34 6.22
C GLY A 68 4.86 -1.31 6.49
N SER A 69 5.49 -0.24 6.02
CA SER A 69 6.88 0.08 6.35
C SER A 69 7.09 0.43 7.82
N SER A 70 6.03 0.86 8.52
CA SER A 70 6.02 1.14 9.96
C SER A 70 4.71 0.68 10.62
N PRO A 71 4.75 0.29 11.91
CA PRO A 71 3.54 0.01 12.68
C PRO A 71 2.55 1.18 12.74
N GLU A 72 3.06 2.41 12.74
CA GLU A 72 2.25 3.63 12.80
C GLU A 72 1.46 3.83 11.50
N ALA A 73 2.08 3.59 10.34
CA ALA A 73 1.39 3.64 9.05
C ALA A 73 0.34 2.53 8.94
N GLU A 74 0.65 1.31 9.40
CA GLU A 74 -0.32 0.21 9.48
C GLU A 74 -1.54 0.60 10.31
N ALA A 75 -1.32 1.12 11.53
CA ALA A 75 -2.39 1.52 12.44
C ALA A 75 -3.25 2.66 11.87
N PHE A 76 -2.63 3.62 11.21
CA PHE A 76 -3.34 4.72 10.56
C PHE A 76 -4.23 4.22 9.41
N VAL A 77 -3.67 3.44 8.48
CA VAL A 77 -4.44 2.93 7.33
C VAL A 77 -5.54 1.97 7.77
N ARG A 78 -5.32 1.13 8.80
CA ARG A 78 -6.36 0.26 9.37
C ARG A 78 -7.62 1.02 9.80
N ARG A 79 -7.47 2.23 10.33
CA ARG A 79 -8.60 3.08 10.73
C ARG A 79 -9.36 3.65 9.54
N LEU A 80 -8.69 3.80 8.40
CA LEU A 80 -9.25 4.35 7.18
C LEU A 80 -9.86 3.30 6.25
N ILE A 81 -9.65 1.99 6.51
CA ILE A 81 -10.15 0.89 5.67
C ILE A 81 -11.60 1.09 5.21
N PRO A 82 -12.56 1.46 6.08
CA PRO A 82 -13.96 1.66 5.67
C PRO A 82 -14.15 2.76 4.61
N ASP A 83 -13.25 3.75 4.60
CA ASP A 83 -13.34 4.92 3.73
C ASP A 83 -12.43 4.81 2.49
N LEU A 84 -11.55 3.80 2.43
CA LEU A 84 -10.52 3.69 1.38
C LEU A 84 -11.10 3.59 -0.03
N ASP A 85 -12.30 3.03 -0.19
CA ASP A 85 -12.97 2.93 -1.50
C ASP A 85 -13.30 4.29 -2.10
N SER A 86 -13.40 5.34 -1.26
CA SER A 86 -13.65 6.71 -1.70
C SER A 86 -12.40 7.44 -2.21
N TYR A 87 -11.21 6.88 -1.99
CA TYR A 87 -9.95 7.51 -2.38
C TYR A 87 -9.68 7.35 -3.87
N ARG A 88 -8.85 8.23 -4.41
CA ARG A 88 -8.46 8.20 -5.81
C ARG A 88 -7.40 7.12 -6.07
N TRP A 89 -7.86 5.92 -6.38
CA TRP A 89 -7.01 4.80 -6.80
C TRP A 89 -6.42 5.00 -8.19
N GLN A 90 -5.16 4.62 -8.36
CA GLN A 90 -4.45 4.58 -9.63
C GLN A 90 -3.93 3.17 -9.87
N THR A 91 -4.19 2.62 -11.05
CA THR A 91 -3.59 1.35 -11.45
C THR A 91 -2.10 1.56 -11.73
N ARG A 92 -1.25 0.72 -11.14
CA ARG A 92 0.20 0.72 -11.35
C ARG A 92 0.69 -0.68 -11.68
N GLU A 93 1.70 -0.74 -12.53
CA GLU A 93 2.45 -1.96 -12.81
C GLU A 93 3.71 -1.98 -11.95
N LEU A 94 3.81 -2.98 -11.08
CA LEU A 94 5.01 -3.21 -10.28
C LEU A 94 5.58 -4.58 -10.65
N ASP A 95 6.91 -4.64 -10.72
CA ASP A 95 7.63 -5.89 -10.96
C ASP A 95 8.20 -6.35 -9.62
N TRP A 96 7.65 -7.45 -9.09
CA TRP A 96 8.16 -8.05 -7.87
C TRP A 96 8.29 -9.55 -7.96
#